data_AF-A0A0M6XUG6-F1
#
_entry.id   AF-A0A0M6XUG6-F1
#
_cell.length_a   1.000
_cell.length_b   1.000
_cell.length_c   1.000
_cell.angle_alpha   90.00
_cell.angle_beta   90.00
_cell.angle_gamma   90.00
#
_symmetry.space_group_name_H-M   'P 1'
#
loop_
_entity.id
_entity.type
_entity.pdbx_description
1 polymer ?
#
loop_
_entity_poly.entity_id
_entity_poly.type
_entity_poly.pdbx_seq_one_letter_code
_entity_poly.pdbx_strand_id
1 'polypeptide(L)'
;MSQSHLSRRDLLATGTLAAASLAAPRTARAEAPDGAFAFEVARPDAEWRAMLTSGEYDVMRQGATEAPRSSGLWDKAEPGTYACRGCDLPVYEARWKVLLDKGWLFFRHSRPDTVLTSIDRSIYGRFSRGGGSPTMMAEPIDEASLTQEERDLLDPLLSMEVHCRRCGSHFGHILHVENKLLHCVNGIALTFAPETA
;
A
#
# COMPACT_ATOMS: atom_id res chain seq x y z
N MET A 1 67.26 -3.47 -50.44
CA MET A 1 65.82 -3.14 -50.44
C MET A 1 65.06 -4.39 -50.83
N SER A 2 64.69 -5.23 -49.85
CA SER A 2 63.92 -6.46 -50.08
C SER A 2 62.51 -6.23 -49.54
N GLN A 3 61.51 -6.25 -50.42
CA GLN A 3 60.12 -6.01 -50.05
C GLN A 3 59.49 -7.33 -49.59
N SER A 4 59.19 -7.44 -48.30
CA SER A 4 58.43 -8.54 -47.71
C SER A 4 56.95 -8.36 -48.07
N HIS A 5 56.44 -9.20 -48.97
CA HIS A 5 55.02 -9.25 -49.30
C HIS A 5 54.27 -9.98 -48.17
N LEU A 6 53.46 -9.22 -47.41
CA LEU A 6 52.49 -9.79 -46.48
C LEU A 6 51.38 -10.50 -47.27
N SER A 7 51.19 -11.78 -47.00
CA SER A 7 50.16 -12.59 -47.66
C SER A 7 48.83 -12.43 -46.96
N ARG A 8 47.72 -12.52 -47.71
CA ARG A 8 46.34 -12.48 -47.19
C ARG A 8 46.02 -13.57 -46.15
N ARG A 9 46.92 -14.54 -45.95
CA ARG A 9 46.83 -15.56 -44.88
C ARG A 9 47.39 -15.10 -43.53
N ASP A 10 48.21 -14.05 -43.48
CA ASP A 10 48.82 -13.56 -42.24
C ASP A 10 47.89 -12.64 -41.43
N LEU A 11 46.72 -12.29 -41.98
CA LEU A 11 45.77 -11.36 -41.36
C LEU A 11 44.70 -12.02 -40.47
N LEU A 12 44.80 -13.32 -40.19
CA LEU A 12 43.80 -14.08 -39.42
C LEU A 12 44.36 -14.78 -38.16
N ALA A 13 45.49 -14.30 -37.61
CA ALA A 13 46.16 -14.96 -36.48
C ALA A 13 46.53 -14.04 -35.30
N THR A 14 45.83 -12.92 -35.09
CA THR A 14 45.89 -12.18 -33.81
C THR A 14 44.49 -11.77 -33.38
N GLY A 15 43.80 -12.73 -32.76
CA GLY A 15 42.60 -12.46 -31.97
C GLY A 15 42.97 -11.78 -30.65
N THR A 16 42.18 -10.79 -30.25
CA THR A 16 41.28 -10.82 -29.08
C THR A 16 40.61 -9.45 -28.97
N LEU A 17 39.34 -9.37 -29.34
CA LEU A 17 38.45 -8.25 -28.98
C LEU A 17 38.08 -8.40 -27.50
N ALA A 18 38.76 -7.68 -26.61
CA ALA A 18 38.25 -7.45 -25.27
C ALA A 18 37.25 -6.29 -25.31
N ALA A 19 36.03 -6.55 -25.77
CA ALA A 19 34.92 -5.65 -25.54
C ALA A 19 34.51 -5.78 -24.06
N ALA A 20 35.05 -4.88 -23.23
CA ALA A 20 34.55 -4.71 -21.87
C ALA A 20 33.13 -4.15 -21.95
N SER A 21 32.13 -5.03 -22.04
CA SER A 21 30.74 -4.69 -21.83
C SER A 21 30.58 -4.23 -20.38
N LEU A 22 30.52 -2.90 -20.19
CA LEU A 22 29.96 -2.28 -18.99
C LEU A 22 28.49 -2.75 -18.91
N ALA A 23 28.27 -3.88 -18.23
CA ALA A 23 26.95 -4.27 -17.79
C ALA A 23 26.53 -3.24 -16.73
N ALA A 24 25.82 -2.21 -17.17
CA ALA A 24 25.04 -1.39 -16.25
C ALA A 24 24.19 -2.32 -15.38
N PRO A 25 24.10 -2.11 -14.06
CA PRO A 25 23.27 -2.95 -13.22
C PRO A 25 21.83 -2.78 -13.70
N ARG A 26 21.31 -3.82 -14.37
CA ARG A 26 19.88 -3.98 -14.58
C ARG A 26 19.30 -4.07 -13.19
N THR A 27 18.60 -3.03 -12.75
CA THR A 27 17.72 -3.13 -11.60
C THR A 27 16.73 -4.24 -11.93
N ALA A 28 16.91 -5.40 -11.30
CA ALA A 28 15.98 -6.51 -11.43
C ALA A 28 14.64 -6.02 -10.87
N ARG A 29 13.68 -5.75 -11.75
CA ARG A 29 12.29 -5.60 -11.35
C ARG A 29 11.84 -6.98 -10.91
N ALA A 30 11.53 -7.14 -9.63
CA ALA A 30 10.94 -8.39 -9.15
C ALA A 30 9.66 -8.65 -9.96
N GLU A 31 9.64 -9.72 -10.75
CA GLU A 31 8.41 -10.21 -11.37
C GLU A 31 7.49 -10.70 -10.25
N ALA A 32 6.28 -10.16 -10.22
CA ALA A 32 5.25 -10.66 -9.31
C ALA A 32 4.93 -12.12 -9.70
N PRO A 33 4.61 -13.00 -8.73
CA PRO A 33 4.23 -14.38 -9.05
C PRO A 33 3.02 -14.40 -9.99
N ASP A 34 2.99 -15.38 -10.89
CA ASP A 34 1.90 -15.55 -11.87
C ASP A 34 0.53 -15.48 -11.19
N GLY A 35 -0.30 -14.54 -11.64
CA GLY A 35 -1.66 -14.32 -11.12
C GLY A 35 -1.77 -13.33 -9.95
N ALA A 36 -0.69 -12.69 -9.50
CA ALA A 36 -0.80 -11.58 -8.56
C ALA A 36 -1.31 -10.30 -9.24
N PHE A 37 -2.21 -9.58 -8.58
CA PHE A 37 -2.70 -8.29 -9.06
C PHE A 37 -1.54 -7.29 -9.18
N ALA A 38 -1.33 -6.76 -10.38
CA ALA A 38 -0.27 -5.79 -10.65
C ALA A 38 -0.76 -4.36 -10.34
N PHE A 39 -0.12 -3.72 -9.38
CA PHE A 39 -0.29 -2.30 -9.10
C PHE A 39 0.44 -1.45 -10.16
N GLU A 40 -0.12 -0.29 -10.49
CA GLU A 40 0.51 0.67 -11.41
C GLU A 40 1.89 1.10 -10.89
N VAL A 41 1.99 1.35 -9.59
CA VAL A 41 3.24 1.64 -8.89
C VAL A 41 3.67 0.39 -8.13
N ALA A 42 4.60 -0.34 -8.74
CA ALA A 42 5.28 -1.48 -8.13
C ALA A 42 6.76 -1.17 -7.94
N ARG A 43 7.24 -1.26 -6.70
CA ARG A 43 8.67 -1.10 -6.33
C ARG A 43 9.14 -2.35 -5.59
N PRO A 44 10.42 -2.74 -5.73
CA PRO A 44 11.00 -3.81 -4.92
C PRO A 44 11.03 -3.43 -3.44
N ASP A 45 11.06 -4.44 -2.56
CA ASP A 45 11.01 -4.25 -1.11
C ASP A 45 12.12 -3.33 -0.58
N ALA A 46 13.34 -3.49 -1.11
CA ALA A 46 14.48 -2.66 -0.75
C ALA A 46 14.26 -1.17 -1.03
N GLU A 47 13.54 -0.85 -2.11
CA GLU A 47 13.23 0.54 -2.45
C GLU A 47 12.16 1.12 -1.52
N TRP A 48 11.15 0.32 -1.14
CA TRP A 48 10.18 0.73 -0.13
C TRP A 48 10.84 1.00 1.23
N ARG A 49 11.73 0.11 1.67
CA ARG A 49 12.47 0.28 2.93
C ARG A 49 13.44 1.47 2.92
N ALA A 50 13.93 1.86 1.75
CA ALA A 50 14.78 3.03 1.61
C ALA A 50 13.99 4.35 1.63
N MET A 51 12.74 4.34 1.14
CA MET A 51 11.90 5.53 1.04
C MET A 51 11.07 5.80 2.30
N LEU A 52 10.67 4.74 3.01
CA LEU A 52 9.79 4.82 4.18
C LEU A 52 10.60 4.66 5.47
N THR A 53 10.18 5.34 6.52
CA THR A 53 10.59 4.99 7.89
C THR A 53 10.11 3.59 8.25
N SER A 54 10.70 2.97 9.28
CA SER A 54 10.28 1.62 9.71
C SER A 54 8.78 1.56 10.04
N GLY A 55 8.26 2.57 10.76
CA GLY A 55 6.84 2.64 11.10
C GLY A 55 5.93 2.81 9.88
N GLU A 56 6.31 3.67 8.94
CA GLU A 56 5.56 3.82 7.68
C GLU A 56 5.59 2.54 6.84
N TYR A 57 6.73 1.85 6.79
CA TYR A 57 6.84 0.57 6.10
C TYR A 57 5.93 -0.49 6.75
N ASP A 58 5.95 -0.60 8.08
CA ASP A 58 5.13 -1.57 8.81
C ASP A 58 3.64 -1.30 8.57
N VAL A 59 3.19 -0.05 8.67
CA VAL A 59 1.79 0.30 8.39
C VAL A 59 1.45 0.05 6.92
N MET A 60 2.22 0.63 5.98
CA MET A 60 1.83 0.67 4.57
C MET A 60 2.05 -0.66 3.85
N ARG A 61 3.01 -1.48 4.27
CA ARG A 61 3.42 -2.72 3.58
C ARG A 61 3.14 -3.98 4.38
N GLN A 62 3.08 -3.90 5.71
CA GLN A 62 2.81 -5.05 6.59
C GLN A 62 1.43 -5.00 7.26
N GLY A 63 0.61 -3.98 6.97
CA GLY A 63 -0.75 -3.86 7.51
C GLY A 63 -0.79 -3.56 9.01
N ALA A 64 0.28 -2.95 9.56
CA ALA A 64 0.27 -2.49 10.94
C ALA A 64 -0.66 -1.28 11.12
N THR A 65 -0.93 -0.94 12.37
CA THR A 65 -1.71 0.24 12.76
C THR A 65 -0.83 1.19 13.58
N GLU A 66 -0.88 2.48 13.26
CA GLU A 66 -0.18 3.52 14.02
C GLU A 66 -0.78 3.69 15.42
N ALA A 67 0.04 4.12 16.39
CA ALA A 67 -0.46 4.48 17.70
C ALA A 67 -1.38 5.73 17.60
N PRO A 68 -2.42 5.85 18.45
CA PRO A 68 -3.31 7.00 18.42
C PRO A 68 -2.54 8.30 18.65
N ARG A 69 -2.88 9.34 17.88
CA ARG A 69 -2.31 10.70 17.92
C ARG A 69 -0.83 10.80 17.49
N SER A 70 -0.29 9.76 16.84
CA SER A 70 1.13 9.73 16.44
C SER A 70 1.47 10.58 15.21
N SER A 71 0.58 10.64 14.22
CA SER A 71 0.88 11.24 12.90
C SER A 71 0.76 12.76 12.82
N GLY A 72 0.27 13.45 13.88
CA GLY A 72 0.00 14.89 13.88
C GLY A 72 -1.04 15.37 12.85
N LEU A 73 -1.61 14.44 12.06
CA LEU A 73 -2.66 14.73 11.08
C LEU A 73 -4.07 14.44 11.62
N TRP A 74 -4.18 13.81 12.79
CA TRP A 74 -5.47 13.35 13.37
C TRP A 74 -6.40 14.52 13.72
N ASP A 75 -5.88 15.63 14.24
CA ASP A 75 -6.63 16.82 14.68
C ASP A 75 -6.65 17.95 13.64
N LYS A 76 -5.88 17.82 12.56
CA LYS A 76 -5.81 18.83 11.50
C LYS A 76 -7.19 19.16 10.90
N ALA A 77 -7.59 20.43 10.98
CA ALA A 77 -8.91 20.91 10.52
C ALA A 77 -8.84 21.84 9.30
N GLU A 78 -7.63 22.23 8.88
CA GLU A 78 -7.44 23.16 7.75
C GLU A 78 -7.85 22.52 6.40
N PRO A 79 -8.39 23.32 5.45
CA PRO A 79 -8.67 22.85 4.10
C PRO A 79 -7.40 22.34 3.39
N GLY A 80 -7.55 21.24 2.65
CA GLY A 80 -6.44 20.65 1.92
C GLY A 80 -6.71 19.23 1.46
N THR A 81 -5.67 18.63 0.91
CA THR A 81 -5.71 17.30 0.27
C THR A 81 -4.75 16.35 0.97
N TYR A 82 -5.21 15.13 1.21
CA TYR A 82 -4.39 14.04 1.72
C TYR A 82 -4.03 13.10 0.57
N ALA A 83 -2.73 12.89 0.37
CA ALA A 83 -2.21 12.00 -0.66
C ALA A 83 -1.50 10.79 -0.06
N CYS A 84 -1.43 9.69 -0.81
CA CYS A 84 -0.71 8.50 -0.42
C CYS A 84 0.78 8.83 -0.27
N ARG A 85 1.39 8.58 0.91
CA ARG A 85 2.83 8.78 1.09
C ARG A 85 3.70 7.93 0.15
N GLY A 86 3.18 6.82 -0.36
CA GLY A 86 3.96 5.89 -1.18
C GLY A 86 3.99 6.21 -2.68
N CYS A 87 3.01 6.96 -3.18
CA CYS A 87 2.89 7.24 -4.61
C CYS A 87 2.29 8.60 -4.97
N ASP A 88 2.01 9.44 -3.97
CA ASP A 88 1.48 10.81 -4.12
C ASP A 88 0.09 10.89 -4.74
N LEU A 89 -0.63 9.77 -4.87
CA LEU A 89 -2.03 9.77 -5.32
C LEU A 89 -2.89 10.55 -4.31
N PRO A 90 -3.62 11.60 -4.70
CA PRO A 90 -4.61 12.26 -3.84
C PRO A 90 -5.75 11.29 -3.50
N VAL A 91 -6.00 11.03 -2.21
CA VAL A 91 -6.99 10.02 -1.76
C VAL A 91 -8.15 10.65 -1.01
N TYR A 92 -7.88 11.59 -0.10
CA TYR A 92 -8.91 12.21 0.74
C TYR A 92 -8.84 13.73 0.66
N GLU A 93 -9.96 14.36 0.94
CA GLU A 93 -10.06 15.82 1.05
C GLU A 93 -10.47 16.21 2.47
N ALA A 94 -9.90 17.30 2.98
CA ALA A 94 -10.17 17.77 4.34
C ALA A 94 -11.65 18.04 4.61
N ARG A 95 -12.41 18.47 3.59
CA ARG A 95 -13.86 18.68 3.69
C ARG A 95 -14.66 17.42 4.04
N TRP A 96 -14.08 16.23 3.85
CA TRP A 96 -14.72 14.95 4.20
C TRP A 96 -14.24 14.39 5.54
N LYS A 97 -13.26 15.05 6.17
CA LYS A 97 -12.73 14.63 7.45
C LYS A 97 -13.78 14.80 8.55
N VAL A 98 -13.82 13.84 9.46
CA VAL A 98 -14.61 13.87 10.69
C VAL A 98 -13.61 13.91 11.84
N LEU A 99 -13.64 14.98 12.63
CA LEU A 99 -12.78 15.09 13.81
C LEU A 99 -13.43 14.32 14.96
N LEU A 100 -12.83 13.20 15.32
CA LEU A 100 -13.20 12.40 16.48
C LEU A 100 -12.01 12.32 17.42
N ASP A 101 -12.25 12.45 18.73
CA ASP A 101 -11.22 12.36 19.76
C ASP A 101 -10.84 10.89 20.06
N LYS A 102 -10.47 10.16 19.00
CA LYS A 102 -10.02 8.76 19.04
C LYS A 102 -8.53 8.62 18.67
N GLY A 103 -7.97 9.62 17.97
CA GLY A 103 -6.54 9.71 17.68
C GLY A 103 -6.09 9.23 16.30
N TRP A 104 -7.01 8.82 15.42
CA TRP A 104 -6.74 8.51 14.02
C TRP A 104 -7.50 9.48 13.09
N LEU A 105 -7.27 9.36 11.79
CA LEU A 105 -8.00 10.17 10.81
C LEU A 105 -9.27 9.43 10.41
N PHE A 106 -10.39 10.15 10.42
CA PHE A 106 -11.68 9.63 9.97
C PHE A 106 -12.16 10.41 8.76
N PHE A 107 -12.57 9.72 7.70
CA PHE A 107 -13.17 10.33 6.51
C PHE A 107 -14.51 9.69 6.18
N ARG A 108 -15.45 10.49 5.66
CA ARG A 108 -16.74 9.99 5.17
C ARG A 108 -16.61 9.13 3.92
N HIS A 109 -15.66 9.46 3.03
CA HIS A 109 -15.36 8.69 1.83
C HIS A 109 -14.00 9.14 1.27
N SER A 110 -13.49 8.37 0.31
CA SER A 110 -12.33 8.72 -0.51
C SER A 110 -12.74 9.39 -1.82
N ARG A 111 -11.76 9.85 -2.59
CA ARG A 111 -11.94 10.25 -3.98
C ARG A 111 -12.27 9.01 -4.83
N PRO A 112 -13.12 9.13 -5.87
CA PRO A 112 -13.45 8.02 -6.76
C PRO A 112 -12.20 7.35 -7.33
N ASP A 113 -12.21 6.02 -7.40
CA ASP A 113 -11.12 5.19 -7.99
C ASP A 113 -9.73 5.35 -7.33
N THR A 114 -9.66 5.81 -6.08
CA THR A 114 -8.36 6.00 -5.38
C THR A 114 -8.05 4.95 -4.32
N VAL A 115 -9.05 4.22 -3.86
CA VAL A 115 -8.90 3.14 -2.88
C VAL A 115 -9.35 1.80 -3.43
N LEU A 116 -8.78 0.74 -2.88
CA LEU A 116 -9.26 -0.63 -3.02
C LEU A 116 -9.69 -1.11 -1.66
N THR A 117 -10.86 -1.74 -1.61
CA THR A 117 -11.37 -2.42 -0.43
C THR A 117 -11.35 -3.92 -0.66
N SER A 118 -11.41 -4.71 0.41
CA SER A 118 -11.58 -6.17 0.32
C SER A 118 -10.47 -6.89 -0.46
N ILE A 119 -9.23 -6.38 -0.39
CA ILE A 119 -8.03 -7.08 -0.91
C ILE A 119 -7.59 -8.18 0.05
N ASP A 120 -8.16 -8.20 1.25
CA ASP A 120 -7.75 -9.11 2.27
C ASP A 120 -8.13 -10.56 1.92
N ARG A 121 -7.11 -11.42 1.81
CA ARG A 121 -7.29 -12.88 1.74
C ARG A 121 -7.69 -13.44 3.12
N SER A 122 -7.86 -12.58 4.12
CA SER A 122 -8.08 -12.89 5.52
C SER A 122 -9.36 -12.23 6.07
N ILE A 123 -10.52 -12.72 5.65
CA ILE A 123 -11.65 -12.77 6.61
C ILE A 123 -11.41 -13.92 7.63
N TYR A 124 -10.43 -14.81 7.38
CA TYR A 124 -10.06 -15.96 8.23
C TYR A 124 -8.55 -16.12 8.52
N GLY A 125 -7.68 -15.23 8.07
CA GLY A 125 -6.22 -15.39 8.19
C GLY A 125 -5.67 -15.22 9.61
N ARG A 126 -6.43 -14.62 10.53
CA ARG A 126 -6.08 -14.59 11.97
C ARG A 126 -6.49 -15.87 12.73
N PHE A 127 -7.09 -16.85 12.05
CA PHE A 127 -7.35 -18.20 12.56
C PHE A 127 -6.50 -19.30 11.90
N SER A 128 -5.47 -18.96 11.12
CA SER A 128 -4.52 -19.96 10.59
C SER A 128 -3.49 -20.39 11.65
N ARG A 129 -3.99 -21.00 12.73
CA ARG A 129 -3.33 -22.06 13.47
C ARG A 129 -4.34 -23.21 13.61
N GLY A 130 -4.50 -23.97 12.53
CA GLY A 130 -5.34 -25.17 12.49
C GLY A 130 -6.36 -25.12 11.36
N GLY A 131 -6.21 -26.02 10.39
CA GLY A 131 -7.03 -26.06 9.18
C GLY A 131 -8.52 -26.27 9.42
N GLY A 132 -9.32 -25.61 8.61
CA GLY A 132 -10.77 -25.82 8.47
C GLY A 132 -11.42 -24.61 7.80
N SER A 133 -11.99 -24.81 6.60
CA SER A 133 -12.90 -23.84 6.00
C SER A 133 -14.24 -23.94 6.73
N PRO A 134 -14.81 -22.85 7.27
CA PRO A 134 -16.17 -22.90 7.77
C PRO A 134 -17.11 -22.63 6.59
N THR A 135 -17.26 -23.61 5.71
CA THR A 135 -18.47 -23.72 4.91
C THR A 135 -19.58 -24.23 5.82
N MET A 136 -20.09 -23.38 6.69
CA MET A 136 -21.34 -23.57 7.41
C MET A 136 -22.07 -22.24 7.28
N MET A 137 -23.23 -22.28 6.62
CA MET A 137 -24.12 -21.15 6.34
C MET A 137 -24.26 -20.25 7.57
N ALA A 138 -23.49 -19.16 7.64
CA ALA A 138 -23.76 -18.11 8.60
C ALA A 138 -24.94 -17.34 8.04
N GLU A 139 -26.08 -17.40 8.72
CA GLU A 139 -27.22 -16.56 8.36
C GLU A 139 -26.79 -15.09 8.39
N PRO A 140 -27.34 -14.23 7.51
CA PRO A 140 -27.07 -12.80 7.56
C PRO A 140 -27.39 -12.30 8.96
N ILE A 141 -26.38 -11.75 9.64
CA ILE A 141 -26.62 -10.99 10.88
C ILE A 141 -27.54 -9.82 10.53
N ASP A 142 -28.73 -9.81 11.13
CA ASP A 142 -29.61 -8.65 11.08
C ASP A 142 -29.00 -7.54 11.94
N GLU A 143 -28.31 -6.61 11.30
CA GLU A 143 -27.62 -5.50 11.98
C GLU A 143 -28.56 -4.67 12.87
N ALA A 144 -29.86 -4.65 12.57
CA ALA A 144 -30.87 -3.95 13.35
C ALA A 144 -31.17 -4.63 14.70
N SER A 145 -30.80 -5.91 14.84
CA SER A 145 -31.00 -6.69 16.06
C SER A 145 -29.84 -6.57 17.06
N LEU A 146 -28.70 -6.01 16.64
CA LEU A 146 -27.51 -5.92 17.47
C LEU A 146 -27.61 -4.75 18.46
N THR A 147 -27.17 -4.98 19.68
CA THR A 147 -26.90 -3.90 20.66
C THR A 147 -25.66 -3.10 20.22
N GLN A 148 -25.45 -1.93 20.82
CA GLN A 148 -24.26 -1.13 20.55
C GLN A 148 -22.98 -1.86 20.96
N GLU A 149 -23.01 -2.55 22.10
CA GLU A 149 -21.87 -3.32 22.62
C GLU A 149 -21.52 -4.50 21.69
N GLU A 150 -22.53 -5.18 21.12
CA GLU A 150 -22.30 -6.24 20.13
C GLU A 150 -21.75 -5.68 18.82
N ARG A 151 -22.23 -4.52 18.34
CA ARG A 151 -21.64 -3.85 17.18
C ARG A 151 -20.18 -3.48 17.43
N ASP A 152 -19.87 -2.91 18.58
CA ASP A 152 -18.50 -2.51 18.94
C ASP A 152 -17.56 -3.73 19.03
N LEU A 153 -18.07 -4.90 19.45
CA LEU A 153 -17.33 -6.18 19.47
C LEU A 153 -17.15 -6.80 18.07
N LEU A 154 -18.08 -6.55 17.16
CA LEU A 154 -18.06 -7.04 15.78
C LEU A 154 -17.30 -6.12 14.83
N ASP A 155 -17.10 -4.85 15.18
CA ASP A 155 -16.43 -3.85 14.35
C ASP A 155 -15.03 -4.30 13.86
N PRO A 156 -14.19 -4.99 14.66
CA PRO A 156 -12.95 -5.57 14.17
C PRO A 156 -13.15 -6.71 13.16
N LEU A 157 -14.24 -7.47 13.28
CA LEU A 157 -14.59 -8.61 12.41
C LEU A 157 -15.30 -8.17 11.12
N LEU A 158 -15.94 -7.00 11.13
CA LEU A 158 -16.63 -6.39 10.00
C LEU A 158 -15.80 -5.29 9.32
N SER A 159 -14.59 -5.05 9.81
CA SER A 159 -13.70 -4.04 9.25
C SER A 159 -13.24 -4.43 7.84
N MET A 160 -13.46 -3.54 6.87
CA MET A 160 -12.97 -3.73 5.50
C MET A 160 -11.66 -2.97 5.33
N GLU A 161 -10.57 -3.67 5.03
CA GLU A 161 -9.28 -3.03 4.76
C GLU A 161 -9.37 -2.04 3.59
N VAL A 162 -8.66 -0.92 3.72
CA VAL A 162 -8.53 0.12 2.71
C VAL A 162 -7.09 0.23 2.27
N HIS A 163 -6.83 0.06 0.98
CA HIS A 163 -5.52 0.21 0.38
C HIS A 163 -5.53 1.27 -0.73
N CYS A 164 -4.35 1.79 -1.05
CA CYS A 164 -4.14 2.61 -2.23
C CYS A 164 -4.37 1.79 -3.50
N ARG A 165 -5.24 2.30 -4.39
CA ARG A 165 -5.50 1.69 -5.71
C ARG A 165 -4.26 1.57 -6.59
N ARG A 166 -3.30 2.49 -6.42
CA ARG A 166 -2.16 2.70 -7.33
C ARG A 166 -0.89 1.96 -6.90
N CYS A 167 -0.58 1.88 -5.60
CA CYS A 167 0.61 1.19 -5.08
C CYS A 167 0.34 0.05 -4.08
N GLY A 168 -0.93 -0.17 -3.72
CA GLY A 168 -1.33 -1.21 -2.77
C GLY A 168 -0.99 -0.93 -1.30
N SER A 169 -0.51 0.27 -0.96
CA SER A 169 -0.22 0.63 0.43
C SER A 169 -1.46 0.55 1.30
N HIS A 170 -1.37 -0.14 2.44
CA HIS A 170 -2.42 -0.18 3.44
C HIS A 170 -2.61 1.21 4.07
N PHE A 171 -3.87 1.64 4.21
CA PHE A 171 -4.25 2.88 4.85
C PHE A 171 -4.94 2.64 6.19
N GLY A 172 -5.72 1.58 6.33
CA GLY A 172 -6.54 1.34 7.51
C GLY A 172 -7.78 0.55 7.12
N HIS A 173 -8.93 0.94 7.67
CA HIS A 173 -10.17 0.19 7.51
C HIS A 173 -11.38 1.10 7.37
N ILE A 174 -12.45 0.56 6.79
CA ILE A 174 -13.80 1.11 6.89
C ILE A 174 -14.49 0.37 8.03
N LEU A 175 -14.98 1.13 9.02
CA LEU A 175 -15.57 0.59 10.25
C LEU A 175 -16.66 1.52 10.80
N HIS A 176 -17.50 1.03 11.69
CA HIS A 176 -18.59 1.77 12.30
C HIS A 176 -18.11 2.52 13.56
N VAL A 177 -18.07 3.85 13.49
CA VAL A 177 -17.77 4.71 14.66
C VAL A 177 -18.94 5.63 14.93
N GLU A 178 -19.45 5.61 16.16
CA GLU A 178 -20.55 6.51 16.59
C GLU A 178 -21.75 6.47 15.61
N ASN A 179 -22.16 5.26 15.21
CA ASN A 179 -23.24 4.98 14.26
C ASN A 179 -23.00 5.52 12.83
N LYS A 180 -21.75 5.75 12.45
CA LYS A 180 -21.36 6.18 11.10
C LYS A 180 -20.33 5.21 10.53
N LEU A 181 -20.53 4.80 9.29
CA LEU A 181 -19.49 4.08 8.54
C LEU A 181 -18.43 5.10 8.10
N LEU A 182 -17.20 4.95 8.60
CA LEU A 182 -16.10 5.88 8.34
C LEU A 182 -14.85 5.13 7.89
N HIS A 183 -14.07 5.76 7.02
CA HIS A 183 -12.71 5.37 6.74
C HIS A 183 -11.83 5.79 7.93
N CYS A 184 -11.46 4.84 8.79
CA CYS A 184 -10.47 5.01 9.84
C CYS A 184 -9.07 4.70 9.28
N VAL A 185 -8.25 5.74 9.10
CA VAL A 185 -6.96 5.62 8.41
C VAL A 185 -5.79 6.11 9.26
N ASN A 186 -4.66 5.45 9.06
CA ASN A 186 -3.37 5.82 9.60
C ASN A 186 -2.88 7.10 8.92
N GLY A 187 -2.57 8.12 9.70
CA GLY A 187 -2.04 9.38 9.18
C GLY A 187 -0.60 9.26 8.67
N ILE A 188 0.22 8.37 9.21
CA ILE A 188 1.59 8.17 8.69
C ILE A 188 1.59 7.67 7.24
N ALA A 189 0.53 7.00 6.81
CA ALA A 189 0.36 6.55 5.44
C ALA A 189 -0.01 7.68 4.46
N LEU A 190 -0.25 8.90 4.96
CA LEU A 190 -0.73 10.05 4.19
C LEU A 190 0.19 11.26 4.32
N THR A 191 0.40 11.96 3.21
CA THR A 191 0.92 13.33 3.16
C THR A 191 -0.26 14.31 3.16
N PHE A 192 -0.08 15.52 3.67
CA PHE A 192 -1.10 16.58 3.63
C PHE A 192 -0.55 17.82 2.93
N ALA A 193 -1.32 18.35 1.98
CA ALA A 193 -1.06 19.61 1.30
C ALA A 193 -2.22 20.59 1.57
N PRO A 194 -1.97 21.75 2.21
CA PRO A 194 -3.00 22.75 2.44
C PRO A 194 -3.49 23.35 1.11
N GLU A 195 -4.77 23.71 1.06
CA GLU A 195 -5.33 24.43 -0.09
C GLU A 195 -4.72 25.84 -0.17
N THR A 196 -4.30 26.24 -1.37
CA THR A 196 -3.79 27.61 -1.59
C THR A 196 -4.95 28.59 -1.57
N ALA A 197 -4.83 29.65 -0.77
CA ALA A 197 -5.82 30.73 -0.64
C ALA A 197 -5.98 31.56 -1.93
#